data_AF-A0A7W0SKN2-F1
#
_entry.id   AF-A0A7W0SKN2-F1
#
_cell.length_a   1.000
_cell.length_b   1.000
_cell.length_c   1.000
_cell.angle_alpha   90.00
_cell.angle_beta   90.00
_cell.angle_gamma   90.00
#
_symmetry.space_group_name_H-M   'P 1'
#
loop_
_entity.id
_entity.type
_entity.pdbx_description
1 polymer ?
#
loop_
_entity_poly.entity_id
_entity_poly.type
_entity_poly.pdbx_seq_one_letter_code
_entity_poly.pdbx_strand_id
1 'polypeptide(L)'
;TDLFASYTFTNSDIRNFRRPPIGTVASRDRKAFGIPDHQFTLVVTQRIKRLWINLDLLATGSYLAPVFSNTTFNRYTYRFGGNRRADLTAGYTFPLRKDTMSLRLFTTIENLFDHEYFENGFRTPGRNGRVGLSFAF
;
A
#
# COMPACT_ATOMS: atom_id res chain seq x y z
N THR A 1 -21.32 9.26 5.52
CA THR A 1 -19.97 8.77 5.80
C THR A 1 -19.93 7.37 5.28
N ASP A 2 -18.94 7.07 4.45
CA ASP A 2 -18.80 5.79 3.79
C ASP A 2 -17.58 5.08 4.37
N LEU A 3 -17.74 3.81 4.72
CA LEU A 3 -16.73 3.00 5.40
C LEU A 3 -16.65 1.65 4.71
N PHE A 4 -15.45 1.28 4.28
CA PHE A 4 -15.15 -0.05 3.76
C PHE A 4 -13.96 -0.60 4.53
N ALA A 5 -14.07 -1.82 5.03
CA ALA A 5 -12.96 -2.51 5.66
C ALA A 5 -12.92 -3.94 5.15
N SER A 6 -11.72 -4.47 4.96
CA SER A 6 -11.53 -5.88 4.66
C SER A 6 -10.34 -6.43 5.43
N TYR A 7 -10.43 -7.71 5.73
CA TYR A 7 -9.36 -8.46 6.34
C TYR A 7 -9.25 -9.80 5.64
N THR A 8 -8.03 -10.14 5.25
CA THR A 8 -7.72 -11.39 4.56
C THR A 8 -6.65 -12.12 5.35
N PHE A 9 -6.93 -13.40 5.62
CA PHE A 9 -5.93 -14.35 6.06
C PHE A 9 -5.59 -15.32 4.92
N THR A 10 -4.31 -15.46 4.61
CA THR A 10 -3.82 -16.35 3.56
C THR A 10 -2.75 -17.28 4.12
N ASN A 11 -3.08 -18.57 4.28
CA ASN A 11 -2.04 -19.58 4.49
C ASN A 11 -1.39 -19.89 3.12
N SER A 12 -0.12 -19.50 2.98
CA SER A 12 0.66 -19.67 1.75
C SER A 12 1.78 -20.70 1.89
N ASP A 13 1.57 -21.73 2.70
CA ASP A 13 2.56 -22.79 2.95
C ASP A 13 2.83 -23.64 1.71
N ILE A 14 4.09 -23.72 1.30
CA ILE A 14 4.58 -24.57 0.21
C ILE A 14 4.76 -25.99 0.75
N ARG A 15 3.84 -26.89 0.38
CA ARG A 15 3.81 -28.28 0.86
C ARG A 15 4.65 -29.25 0.02
N ASN A 16 4.90 -28.94 -1.25
CA ASN A 16 5.62 -29.83 -2.18
C ASN A 16 6.92 -29.18 -2.69
N PHE A 17 8.01 -29.32 -1.96
CA PHE A 17 9.36 -28.97 -2.42
C PHE A 17 9.91 -30.08 -3.34
N ARG A 18 9.29 -30.32 -4.50
CA ARG A 18 9.70 -31.44 -5.36
C ARG A 18 11.03 -31.20 -6.10
N ARG A 19 11.53 -29.94 -6.12
CA ARG A 19 12.90 -29.55 -6.51
C ARG A 19 13.23 -28.25 -5.76
N PRO A 20 14.32 -28.15 -4.97
CA PRO A 20 14.74 -26.84 -4.50
C PRO A 20 15.13 -26.00 -5.72
N PRO A 21 14.48 -24.86 -5.99
CA PRO A 21 15.05 -23.91 -6.94
C PRO A 21 16.41 -23.53 -6.38
N ILE A 22 17.45 -23.83 -7.15
CA ILE A 22 18.86 -23.58 -6.87
C ILE A 22 19.00 -22.22 -6.16
N GLY A 23 19.53 -22.22 -4.94
CA GLY A 23 19.83 -21.01 -4.16
C GLY A 23 18.88 -20.65 -3.01
N THR A 24 17.98 -21.54 -2.56
CA THR A 24 17.11 -21.21 -1.42
C THR A 24 17.79 -21.56 -0.09
N VAL A 25 18.31 -20.53 0.60
CA VAL A 25 18.37 -20.56 2.07
C VAL A 25 16.98 -20.98 2.52
N ALA A 26 16.89 -22.16 3.11
CA ALA A 26 15.67 -22.74 3.63
C ALA A 26 15.08 -21.77 4.66
N SER A 27 14.20 -20.87 4.23
CA SER A 27 13.36 -20.15 5.17
C SER A 27 12.52 -21.21 5.86
N ARG A 28 12.78 -21.45 7.15
CA ARG A 28 12.12 -22.46 7.99
C ARG A 28 10.59 -22.44 7.87
N ASP A 29 10.08 -21.26 7.52
CA ASP A 29 8.67 -20.92 7.50
C ASP A 29 7.93 -21.45 6.26
N ARG A 30 8.64 -21.96 5.23
CA ARG A 30 8.02 -22.61 4.04
C ARG A 30 6.89 -21.81 3.39
N LYS A 31 6.92 -20.48 3.43
CA LYS A 31 5.86 -19.64 2.85
C LYS A 31 6.16 -19.21 1.43
N ALA A 32 5.11 -18.98 0.65
CA ALA A 32 5.23 -18.36 -0.65
C ALA A 32 5.82 -16.95 -0.54
N PHE A 33 6.60 -16.57 -1.55
CA PHE A 33 7.21 -15.24 -1.60
C PHE A 33 6.18 -14.17 -1.94
N GLY A 34 6.34 -12.97 -1.37
CA GLY A 34 5.50 -11.80 -1.66
C GLY A 34 4.10 -11.84 -1.03
N ILE A 35 3.76 -12.88 -0.27
CA ILE A 35 2.41 -13.07 0.29
C ILE A 35 2.46 -12.94 1.82
N PRO A 36 1.98 -11.82 2.38
CA PRO A 36 1.69 -11.71 3.81
C PRO A 36 0.53 -12.63 4.22
N ASP A 37 0.65 -13.24 5.39
CA ASP A 37 -0.45 -14.02 5.99
C ASP A 37 -1.67 -13.16 6.31
N HIS A 38 -1.42 -11.94 6.78
CA HIS A 38 -2.44 -11.03 7.28
C HIS A 38 -2.41 -9.76 6.46
N GLN A 39 -3.56 -9.39 5.91
CA GLN A 39 -3.75 -8.13 5.21
C GLN A 39 -5.03 -7.47 5.69
N PHE A 40 -4.96 -6.18 5.96
CA PHE A 40 -6.08 -5.36 6.40
C PHE A 40 -6.14 -4.11 5.53
N THR A 41 -7.32 -3.81 5.03
CA THR A 41 -7.59 -2.54 4.35
C THR A 41 -8.75 -1.81 5.01
N LEU A 42 -8.65 -0.49 5.03
CA LEU A 42 -9.69 0.39 5.55
C LEU A 42 -9.76 1.64 4.68
N VAL A 43 -10.95 1.91 4.15
CA VAL A 43 -11.26 3.11 3.37
C VAL A 43 -12.37 3.86 4.10
N VAL A 44 -12.09 5.10 4.49
CA VAL A 44 -13.06 5.99 5.15
C VAL A 44 -13.26 7.21 4.28
N THR A 45 -14.49 7.50 3.87
CA THR A 45 -14.83 8.71 3.14
C THR A 45 -15.88 9.52 3.90
N GLN A 46 -15.53 10.76 4.22
CA GLN A 46 -16.42 11.72 4.85
C GLN A 46 -16.70 12.86 3.87
N ARG A 47 -17.98 13.19 3.67
CA ARG A 47 -18.41 14.38 2.93
C ARG A 47 -19.12 15.33 3.89
N ILE A 48 -18.72 16.59 3.87
CA ILE A 48 -19.29 17.67 4.68
C ILE A 48 -19.52 18.86 3.75
N LYS A 49 -20.76 19.05 3.30
CA LYS A 49 -21.11 20.05 2.29
C LYS A 49 -20.23 19.88 1.04
N ARG A 50 -19.37 20.85 0.75
CA ARG A 50 -18.47 20.91 -0.41
C ARG A 50 -17.07 20.36 -0.13
N LEU A 51 -16.78 20.04 1.12
CA LEU A 51 -15.55 19.40 1.56
C LEU A 51 -15.74 17.87 1.54
N TRP A 52 -14.73 17.16 1.07
CA TRP A 52 -14.64 15.72 1.24
C TRP A 52 -13.24 15.33 1.69
N ILE A 53 -13.18 14.29 2.52
CA ILE A 53 -11.96 13.71 3.06
C ILE A 53 -12.06 12.21 2.84
N ASN A 54 -10.98 11.61 2.40
CA ASN A 54 -10.83 10.17 2.19
C ASN A 54 -9.52 9.71 2.83
N LEU A 55 -9.58 8.61 3.57
CA LEU A 55 -8.45 7.93 4.17
C LEU A 55 -8.41 6.50 3.63
N ASP A 56 -7.28 6.12 3.03
CA ASP A 56 -6.99 4.78 2.57
C ASP A 56 -5.85 4.19 3.42
N LEU A 57 -6.13 3.14 4.19
CA LEU A 57 -5.17 2.45 5.03
C LEU A 57 -4.96 1.02 4.51
N LEU A 58 -3.70 0.66 4.33
CA LEU A 58 -3.23 -0.69 4.02
C LEU A 58 -2.22 -1.11 5.09
N ALA A 59 -2.54 -2.20 5.79
CA ALA A 59 -1.65 -2.81 6.76
C ALA A 59 -1.46 -4.29 6.42
N THR A 60 -0.20 -4.74 6.36
CA THR A 60 0.14 -6.12 6.07
C THR A 60 1.09 -6.70 7.11
N GLY A 61 1.09 -8.02 7.23
CA GLY A 61 2.09 -8.77 7.99
C GLY A 61 3.43 -8.88 7.27
N SER A 62 4.42 -9.47 7.92
CA SER A 62 5.70 -9.75 7.28
C SER A 62 5.53 -10.74 6.12
N TYR A 63 6.38 -10.63 5.11
CA TYR A 63 6.42 -11.55 3.98
C TYR A 63 7.86 -11.93 3.64
N LEU A 64 8.03 -13.05 2.92
CA LEU A 64 9.33 -13.49 2.42
C LEU A 64 9.53 -12.96 1.01
N ALA A 65 10.74 -12.49 0.68
CA ALA A 65 11.08 -12.22 -0.71
C ALA A 65 12.55 -12.58 -1.01
N PRO A 66 12.83 -13.09 -2.21
CA PRO A 66 14.20 -13.35 -2.65
C PRO A 66 14.84 -12.05 -3.13
N VAL A 67 16.08 -11.79 -2.69
CA VAL A 67 16.94 -10.73 -3.20
C VAL A 67 18.11 -11.38 -3.92
N PHE A 68 18.35 -10.97 -5.16
CA PHE A 68 19.48 -11.44 -5.96
C PHE A 68 20.69 -10.52 -5.76
N SER A 69 21.85 -11.12 -5.49
CA SER A 69 23.12 -10.41 -5.37
C SER A 69 23.89 -10.48 -6.69
N ASN A 70 24.10 -9.33 -7.33
CA ASN A 70 24.91 -9.23 -8.55
C ASN A 70 26.42 -9.44 -8.31
N THR A 71 26.87 -9.43 -7.05
CA THR A 71 28.29 -9.62 -6.70
C THR A 71 28.62 -11.07 -6.43
N THR A 72 27.73 -11.81 -5.77
CA THR A 72 27.92 -13.23 -5.46
C THR A 72 27.18 -14.17 -6.42
N PHE A 73 26.41 -13.61 -7.36
CA PHE A 73 25.54 -14.33 -8.29
C PHE A 73 24.62 -15.35 -7.59
N ASN A 74 24.21 -15.02 -6.36
CA ASN A 74 23.42 -15.89 -5.50
C ASN A 74 22.13 -15.20 -5.06
N ARG A 75 21.14 -16.01 -4.64
CA ARG A 75 19.83 -15.54 -4.17
C ARG A 75 19.71 -15.74 -2.68
N TYR A 76 19.33 -14.70 -1.96
CA TYR A 76 19.13 -14.75 -0.51
C TYR A 76 17.66 -14.49 -0.20
N THR A 77 17.08 -15.30 0.68
CA THR A 77 15.69 -15.11 1.12
C THR A 77 15.68 -14.24 2.36
N TYR A 78 14.99 -13.11 2.30
CA TYR A 78 14.82 -12.18 3.41
C TYR A 78 13.36 -12.14 3.87
N ARG A 79 13.17 -11.80 5.14
CA ARG A 79 11.87 -11.45 5.70
C ARG A 79 11.76 -9.95 5.75
N PHE A 80 10.81 -9.40 5.00
CA PHE A 80 10.49 -7.98 5.03
C PHE A 80 9.33 -7.74 5.99
N GLY A 81 9.41 -6.64 6.74
CA GLY A 81 8.28 -6.14 7.50
C GLY A 81 7.11 -5.81 6.56
N GLY A 82 5.89 -6.04 7.03
CA GLY A 82 4.70 -5.63 6.28
C GLY A 82 4.55 -4.12 6.26
N ASN A 83 3.82 -3.62 5.27
CA ASN A 83 3.53 -2.20 5.16
C ASN A 83 2.48 -1.75 6.18
N ARG A 84 2.51 -0.47 6.51
CA ARG A 84 1.49 0.26 7.28
C ARG A 84 1.32 1.63 6.65
N ARG A 85 0.78 1.64 5.43
CA ARG A 85 0.64 2.84 4.64
C ARG A 85 -0.76 3.40 4.84
N ALA A 86 -0.84 4.67 5.20
CA ALA A 86 -2.08 5.43 5.21
C ALA A 86 -1.95 6.62 4.28
N ASP A 87 -2.91 6.78 3.38
CA ASP A 87 -2.98 7.91 2.47
C ASP A 87 -4.21 8.75 2.81
N LEU A 88 -4.02 10.06 2.89
CA LEU A 88 -5.08 11.01 3.22
C LEU A 88 -5.30 11.94 2.04
N THR A 89 -6.50 11.90 1.47
CA THR A 89 -6.92 12.81 0.41
C THR A 89 -8.01 13.74 0.92
N ALA A 90 -7.86 15.04 0.69
CA ALA A 90 -8.89 16.01 0.97
C ALA A 90 -9.17 16.85 -0.28
N GLY A 91 -10.40 17.31 -0.43
CA GLY A 91 -10.71 18.24 -1.49
C GLY A 91 -11.95 19.08 -1.23
N TYR A 92 -12.00 20.21 -1.91
CA TYR A 92 -13.08 21.18 -1.80
C TYR A 92 -13.55 21.60 -3.19
N THR A 93 -14.87 21.63 -3.37
CA THR A 93 -15.49 22.10 -4.61
C THR A 93 -15.97 23.54 -4.45
N PHE A 94 -15.35 24.45 -5.18
CA PHE A 94 -15.77 25.83 -5.32
C PHE A 94 -16.83 25.92 -6.43
N PRO A 95 -18.07 26.36 -6.14
CA PRO A 95 -18.99 26.72 -7.20
C PRO A 95 -18.54 28.02 -7.88
N LEU A 96 -18.78 28.11 -9.17
CA LEU A 96 -18.52 29.28 -9.99
C LEU A 96 -19.77 29.59 -10.81
N ARG A 97 -19.95 30.86 -11.21
CA ARG A 97 -21.09 31.35 -12.04
C ARG A 97 -22.45 30.76 -11.65
N LYS A 98 -22.92 31.03 -10.42
CA LYS A 98 -24.24 30.56 -9.92
C LYS A 98 -24.45 29.04 -10.14
N ASP A 99 -23.43 28.23 -9.83
CA ASP A 99 -23.41 26.77 -9.94
C ASP A 99 -23.39 26.18 -11.37
N THR A 100 -23.27 27.01 -12.43
CA THR A 100 -23.07 26.50 -13.81
C THR A 100 -21.64 26.02 -14.06
N MET A 101 -20.69 26.36 -13.19
CA MET A 101 -19.31 25.92 -13.27
C MET A 101 -18.83 25.48 -11.89
N SER A 102 -17.88 24.55 -11.83
CA SER A 102 -17.25 24.18 -10.57
C SER A 102 -15.74 23.95 -10.72
N LEU A 103 -15.01 24.37 -9.69
CA LEU A 103 -13.58 24.13 -9.56
C LEU A 103 -13.36 23.24 -8.33
N ARG A 104 -12.79 22.06 -8.53
CA ARG A 104 -12.40 21.15 -7.45
C ARG A 104 -10.90 21.24 -7.24
N LEU A 105 -10.49 21.63 -6.03
CA LEU A 105 -9.12 21.50 -5.54
C LEU A 105 -9.04 20.24 -4.69
N PHE A 106 -8.00 19.44 -4.89
CA PHE A 106 -7.74 18.27 -4.07
C PHE A 106 -6.26 18.06 -3.81
N THR A 107 -5.94 17.57 -2.63
CA THR A 107 -4.59 17.26 -2.18
C THR A 107 -4.56 15.83 -1.64
N THR A 108 -3.46 15.12 -1.86
CA THR A 108 -3.23 13.80 -1.27
C THR A 108 -1.88 13.82 -0.58
N ILE A 109 -1.83 13.28 0.63
CA ILE A 109 -0.60 12.98 1.35
C ILE A 109 -0.51 11.46 1.42
N GLU A 110 0.52 10.90 0.80
CA GLU A 110 0.77 9.45 0.83
C GLU A 110 1.73 9.12 1.98
N ASN A 111 1.58 7.91 2.54
CA ASN A 111 2.37 7.43 3.67
C ASN A 111 2.38 8.45 4.84
N LEU A 112 1.19 8.82 5.31
CA LEU A 112 0.93 9.83 6.34
C LEU A 112 1.79 9.65 7.61
N PHE A 113 2.06 8.39 7.98
CA PHE A 113 2.85 8.03 9.16
C PHE A 113 4.36 7.95 8.90
N ASP A 114 4.80 8.19 7.66
CA ASP A 114 6.19 8.09 7.23
C ASP A 114 6.82 6.73 7.60
N HIS A 115 6.05 5.67 7.42
CA HIS A 115 6.50 4.33 7.74
C HIS A 115 7.53 3.88 6.70
N GLU A 116 8.72 3.49 7.16
CA GLU A 116 9.72 2.88 6.29
C GLU A 116 9.36 1.41 6.06
N TYR A 117 9.09 1.07 4.81
CA TYR A 117 8.85 -0.31 4.39
C TYR A 117 9.51 -0.60 3.05
N PHE A 118 9.54 -1.88 2.69
CA PHE A 118 10.19 -2.35 1.50
C PHE A 118 9.18 -3.13 0.66
N GLU A 119 9.28 -2.96 -0.65
CA GLU A 119 8.56 -3.77 -1.64
C GLU A 119 9.61 -4.54 -2.45
N ASN A 120 9.64 -5.87 -2.26
CA ASN A 120 10.58 -6.77 -2.93
C ASN A 120 12.07 -6.36 -2.76
N GLY A 121 12.42 -5.80 -1.60
CA GLY A 121 13.78 -5.34 -1.30
C GLY A 121 14.10 -3.92 -1.71
N PHE A 122 13.18 -3.22 -2.40
CA PHE A 122 13.32 -1.80 -2.70
C PHE A 122 12.63 -0.97 -1.62
N ARG A 123 13.35 -0.01 -1.05
CA ARG A 123 12.79 0.95 -0.09
C ARG A 123 11.73 1.78 -0.81
N THR A 124 10.53 1.85 -0.23
CA THR A 124 9.48 2.70 -0.79
C THR A 124 9.69 4.16 -0.45
N PRO A 125 9.11 5.10 -1.22
CA PRO A 125 9.10 6.51 -0.84
C PRO A 125 8.53 6.70 0.58
N GLY A 126 9.12 7.64 1.32
CA GLY A 126 8.55 8.12 2.58
C GLY A 126 7.29 8.95 2.33
N ARG A 127 6.97 9.82 3.29
CA ARG A 127 5.83 10.74 3.15
C ARG A 127 6.00 11.66 1.94
N ASN A 128 5.00 11.67 1.07
CA ASN A 128 4.98 12.52 -0.11
C ASN A 128 3.60 13.17 -0.27
N GLY A 129 3.47 14.10 -1.21
CA GLY A 129 2.19 14.74 -1.48
C GLY A 129 2.01 15.18 -2.91
N ARG A 130 0.74 15.26 -3.33
CA ARG A 130 0.31 15.75 -4.64
C ARG A 130 -0.88 16.67 -4.51
N VAL A 131 -0.98 17.63 -5.44
CA VAL A 131 -2.07 18.59 -5.54
C VAL A 131 -2.63 18.53 -6.95
N GLY A 132 -3.95 18.61 -7.07
CA GLY A 132 -4.65 18.61 -8.35
C GLY A 132 -5.82 19.58 -8.36
N LEU A 133 -6.13 20.06 -9.56
CA LEU A 133 -7.25 20.93 -9.86
C LEU A 133 -8.08 20.29 -10.96
N SER A 134 -9.41 20.38 -10.86
CA SER A 134 -10.33 19.90 -11.87
C SER A 134 -11.43 20.93 -12.08
N PHE A 135 -11.77 21.20 -13.33
CA PHE A 135 -12.79 22.16 -13.72
C PHE A 135 -13.94 21.44 -14.43
N ALA A 136 -15.18 21.79 -14.08
CA ALA A 136 -16.38 21.29 -14.74
C ALA A 136 -17.29 22.47 -15.15
N PHE A 137 -17.95 22.32 -16.29
CA PHE A 137 -18.82 23.29 -16.95
C PHE A 137 -20.16 22.67 -17.32
#